data_AF-A0A920Q128-F1
#
_entry.id   AF-A0A920Q128-F1
#
_cell.length_a   1.000
_cell.length_b   1.000
_cell.length_c   1.000
_cell.angle_alpha   90.00
_cell.angle_beta   90.00
_cell.angle_gamma   90.00
#
_symmetry.space_group_name_H-M   'P 1'
#
loop_
_entity.id
_entity.type
_entity.pdbx_description
1 polymer ?
#
loop_
_entity_poly.entity_id
_entity_poly.type
_entity_poly.pdbx_seq_one_letter_code
_entity_poly.pdbx_strand_id
1 'polypeptide(L)'
;MNPPISEVPDEDSDGDPSGSLPGNDSSTDALTVEPPSVFDEPPPSEPPDEELMRWETPSGGLSNGRRAGGNARRSSGLLASRVPPQNLDAEASLLGAMLLSRDAIADALEVVAAEHFYKPSHAHVFEAICGLYSAGEPADPVTVAEALTRSGLLDQIGGPSLLLELQASTPATSSASKYARIIQEHATLRGLIGAANEIAEIGYGRPDDVVKAVDEAENLVFQVGQGRVTDSMAKMSDLLSANLDRLEDLFERGETITGTPTGYDDLDQTLSGLQDENLIIVGARPAMGKTSFALGIASHVGIRQALPTVVFSLEMSQLELSQRILCMEARVDATNIRNGQLSPEDWAKINRATGKLGDAPIWIDDNPNTSVMEIRAKAGRLKSRVGKLGVVIVDYIQLMTGRSSAESRQVEVSEISRGLKILARELQCPVVGFSPVVPWARGPAGQAPDDGRSTRIRIHRAGR
;
A
#
# COMPACT_ATOMS: atom_id res chain seq x y z
N MET A 1 -22.22 65.45 46.10
CA MET A 1 -23.26 65.45 45.05
C MET A 1 -23.89 64.08 45.05
N ASN A 2 -25.17 64.03 45.35
CA ASN A 2 -26.09 62.88 45.33
C ASN A 2 -27.34 63.40 44.55
N PRO A 3 -28.33 62.61 44.07
CA PRO A 3 -28.46 61.14 44.00
C PRO A 3 -29.25 60.68 42.69
N PRO A 4 -30.20 59.70 42.67
CA PRO A 4 -30.16 58.44 41.89
C PRO A 4 -31.56 58.00 41.28
N ILE A 5 -31.90 56.69 41.31
CA ILE A 5 -33.25 55.99 41.27
C ILE A 5 -33.51 55.19 39.97
N SER A 6 -34.05 53.95 39.89
CA SER A 6 -34.84 53.00 40.76
C SER A 6 -34.66 51.56 40.21
N GLU A 7 -34.53 50.46 40.98
CA GLU A 7 -35.52 49.69 41.80
C GLU A 7 -36.56 48.84 41.02
N VAL A 8 -36.33 47.49 40.92
CA VAL A 8 -37.00 46.30 41.57
C VAL A 8 -38.55 46.41 41.80
N PRO A 9 -39.43 45.37 41.72
CA PRO A 9 -39.24 44.02 42.29
C PRO A 9 -39.92 42.77 41.66
N ASP A 10 -39.51 41.62 42.22
CA ASP A 10 -40.16 40.29 42.26
C ASP A 10 -41.46 40.29 43.10
N GLU A 11 -42.35 39.30 42.90
CA GLU A 11 -43.10 38.62 43.99
C GLU A 11 -43.87 37.36 43.48
N ASP A 12 -43.50 36.21 44.04
CA ASP A 12 -44.29 35.19 44.75
C ASP A 12 -45.56 34.46 44.19
N SER A 13 -45.41 33.13 44.19
CA SER A 13 -46.16 32.08 44.93
C SER A 13 -47.53 31.49 44.47
N ASP A 14 -47.56 30.16 44.68
CA ASP A 14 -48.67 29.27 45.08
C ASP A 14 -49.66 28.66 44.06
N GLY A 15 -49.73 27.31 44.13
CA GLY A 15 -51.00 26.63 44.43
C GLY A 15 -51.66 25.79 43.33
N ASP A 16 -51.45 24.47 43.38
CA ASP A 16 -52.28 23.37 42.81
C ASP A 16 -53.76 23.49 43.30
N PRO A 17 -54.83 22.95 42.64
CA PRO A 17 -55.05 21.50 42.52
C PRO A 17 -55.86 20.95 41.31
N SER A 18 -55.54 19.70 40.95
CA SER A 18 -56.40 18.56 40.53
C SER A 18 -57.82 18.76 39.95
N GLY A 19 -58.15 17.98 38.90
CA GLY A 19 -59.44 17.24 38.85
C GLY A 19 -60.21 17.14 37.52
N SER A 20 -60.46 15.88 37.12
CA SER A 20 -61.71 15.36 36.51
C SER A 20 -61.79 15.10 34.98
N LEU A 21 -61.79 13.81 34.62
CA LEU A 21 -62.50 13.16 33.48
C LEU A 21 -64.05 13.32 33.65
N PRO A 22 -64.97 12.91 32.72
CA PRO A 22 -64.86 11.93 31.62
C PRO A 22 -65.63 12.27 30.31
N GLY A 23 -65.58 11.39 29.30
CA GLY A 23 -66.50 11.46 28.15
C GLY A 23 -66.15 10.56 26.97
N ASN A 24 -66.83 9.41 26.90
CA ASN A 24 -66.78 8.34 25.91
C ASN A 24 -67.37 8.77 24.54
N ASP A 25 -66.85 8.27 23.41
CA ASP A 25 -67.61 7.41 22.47
C ASP A 25 -66.94 7.21 21.07
N SER A 26 -66.69 5.92 20.80
CA SER A 26 -66.85 5.16 19.54
C SER A 26 -66.49 5.78 18.17
N SER A 27 -65.58 5.13 17.43
CA SER A 27 -65.91 4.05 16.46
C SER A 27 -64.76 3.83 15.45
N THR A 28 -64.36 2.54 15.27
CA THR A 28 -63.90 1.85 14.02
C THR A 28 -62.87 2.52 13.10
N ASP A 29 -61.82 1.91 12.54
CA ASP A 29 -61.41 0.53 12.31
C ASP A 29 -59.94 0.61 11.83
N ALA A 30 -59.01 -0.17 12.39
CA ALA A 30 -57.72 -0.45 11.74
C ALA A 30 -57.07 -1.72 12.32
N LEU A 31 -56.74 -2.66 11.45
CA LEU A 31 -56.07 -3.92 11.76
C LEU A 31 -54.71 -3.68 12.44
N THR A 32 -54.52 -4.26 13.62
CA THR A 32 -53.23 -4.32 14.32
C THR A 32 -52.55 -5.66 14.05
N VAL A 33 -51.33 -5.60 13.52
CA VAL A 33 -50.38 -6.71 13.47
C VAL A 33 -49.76 -6.86 14.86
N GLU A 34 -49.76 -8.08 15.40
CA GLU A 34 -49.14 -8.42 16.69
C GLU A 34 -47.61 -8.18 16.69
N PRO A 35 -47.02 -7.67 17.78
CA PRO A 35 -45.57 -7.61 17.92
C PRO A 35 -45.02 -8.98 18.36
N PRO A 36 -43.89 -9.46 17.80
CA PRO A 36 -43.22 -10.63 18.36
C PRO A 36 -42.49 -10.30 19.67
N SER A 37 -42.53 -11.29 20.54
CA SER A 37 -42.08 -11.43 21.92
C SER A 37 -40.68 -10.90 22.27
N VAL A 38 -40.63 -10.31 23.47
CA VAL A 38 -39.47 -10.04 24.32
C VAL A 38 -38.61 -11.31 24.50
N PHE A 39 -37.30 -11.21 24.27
CA PHE A 39 -36.32 -12.20 24.70
C PHE A 39 -35.60 -11.69 25.96
N ASP A 40 -35.58 -12.54 26.99
CA ASP A 40 -34.87 -12.36 28.26
C ASP A 40 -33.34 -12.30 28.05
N GLU A 41 -32.72 -11.30 28.66
CA GLU A 41 -31.27 -11.15 28.79
C GLU A 41 -30.80 -11.89 30.07
N PRO A 42 -29.80 -12.81 30.02
CA PRO A 42 -29.26 -13.42 31.22
C PRO A 42 -28.30 -12.47 31.96
N PRO A 43 -28.24 -12.51 33.31
CA PRO A 43 -27.38 -11.63 34.11
C PRO A 43 -25.88 -11.97 34.00
N PRO A 44 -24.98 -11.03 34.29
CA PRO A 44 -23.54 -11.23 34.19
C PRO A 44 -23.01 -12.15 35.30
N SER A 45 -22.15 -13.11 34.95
CA SER A 45 -21.45 -13.99 35.90
C SER A 45 -20.22 -13.29 36.48
N GLU A 46 -20.09 -13.30 37.82
CA GLU A 46 -18.96 -12.81 38.61
C GLU A 46 -17.62 -13.53 38.27
N PRO A 47 -16.45 -12.89 38.45
CA PRO A 47 -15.15 -13.53 38.30
C PRO A 47 -14.84 -14.42 39.52
N PRO A 48 -14.24 -15.62 39.36
CA PRO A 48 -13.81 -16.42 40.50
C PRO A 48 -12.46 -15.92 41.05
N ASP A 49 -12.35 -16.02 42.38
CA ASP A 49 -11.32 -15.47 43.28
C ASP A 49 -9.86 -15.90 43.00
N GLU A 50 -8.94 -14.97 43.26
CA GLU A 50 -7.50 -15.22 43.38
C GLU A 50 -7.19 -16.02 44.66
N GLU A 51 -6.75 -17.28 44.53
CA GLU A 51 -6.10 -17.99 45.63
C GLU A 51 -4.87 -18.79 45.17
N LEU A 52 -3.70 -18.17 45.38
CA LEU A 52 -2.41 -18.73 45.80
C LEU A 52 -2.05 -20.18 45.37
N MET A 53 -1.11 -20.27 44.41
CA MET A 53 -0.27 -21.46 44.23
C MET A 53 0.47 -21.83 45.52
N ARG A 54 0.13 -22.99 46.09
CA ARG A 54 0.96 -23.74 47.04
C ARG A 54 1.46 -25.02 46.35
N TRP A 55 2.77 -25.13 46.18
CA TRP A 55 3.41 -26.37 45.73
C TRP A 55 3.39 -27.43 46.84
N GLU A 56 2.68 -28.53 46.63
CA GLU A 56 2.87 -29.77 47.38
C GLU A 56 2.91 -30.99 46.43
N THR A 57 4.08 -31.64 46.34
CA THR A 57 4.22 -33.06 45.96
C THR A 57 3.89 -33.92 47.19
N PRO A 58 3.24 -35.11 47.12
CA PRO A 58 3.89 -36.29 46.51
C PRO A 58 3.01 -37.50 46.05
N SER A 59 3.67 -38.39 45.30
CA SER A 59 3.60 -39.88 45.32
C SER A 59 2.29 -40.67 45.11
N GLY A 60 2.27 -41.44 44.01
CA GLY A 60 2.08 -42.92 44.02
C GLY A 60 0.67 -43.52 43.79
N GLY A 61 0.51 -44.37 42.76
CA GLY A 61 -0.56 -45.38 42.73
C GLY A 61 -1.15 -45.78 41.36
N LEU A 62 -0.62 -46.88 40.81
CA LEU A 62 -1.04 -47.70 39.65
C LEU A 62 -2.56 -47.87 39.35
N SER A 63 -2.97 -47.84 38.06
CA SER A 63 -3.43 -49.05 37.32
C SER A 63 -4.05 -48.77 35.92
N ASN A 64 -3.40 -49.39 34.92
CA ASN A 64 -3.85 -50.05 33.68
C ASN A 64 -5.16 -49.67 32.92
N GLY A 65 -5.02 -49.41 31.61
CA GLY A 65 -6.13 -49.44 30.65
C GLY A 65 -5.75 -48.98 29.23
N ARG A 66 -5.22 -49.88 28.40
CA ARG A 66 -4.85 -49.66 26.99
C ARG A 66 -6.06 -49.30 26.11
N ARG A 67 -5.94 -48.27 25.25
CA ARG A 67 -6.22 -48.32 23.78
C ARG A 67 -6.01 -46.96 23.07
N ALA A 68 -5.56 -47.07 21.82
CA ALA A 68 -5.52 -46.07 20.74
C ALA A 68 -4.45 -44.95 20.81
N GLY A 69 -3.27 -45.24 20.23
CA GLY A 69 -2.23 -44.26 19.95
C GLY A 69 -2.58 -43.39 18.73
N GLY A 70 -2.99 -42.15 19.00
CA GLY A 70 -2.94 -41.03 18.07
C GLY A 70 -1.75 -40.15 18.45
N ASN A 71 -0.81 -40.00 17.52
CA ASN A 71 0.52 -39.44 17.72
C ASN A 71 0.48 -37.90 17.90
N ALA A 72 -0.04 -37.41 19.02
CA ALA A 72 -0.03 -36.00 19.40
C ALA A 72 1.10 -35.69 20.38
N ARG A 73 2.34 -36.02 20.02
CA ARG A 73 3.57 -35.57 20.72
C ARG A 73 4.73 -35.44 19.74
N ARG A 74 4.67 -34.43 18.87
CA ARG A 74 5.81 -33.95 18.07
C ARG A 74 5.69 -32.44 17.79
N SER A 75 5.72 -31.60 18.82
CA SER A 75 5.78 -30.14 18.59
C SER A 75 6.50 -29.34 19.68
N SER A 76 7.17 -29.99 20.65
CA SER A 76 7.91 -29.27 21.70
C SER A 76 9.42 -29.53 21.69
N GLY A 77 9.94 -30.21 20.65
CA GLY A 77 11.38 -30.50 20.47
C GLY A 77 12.01 -29.94 19.20
N LEU A 78 11.31 -29.07 18.44
CA LEU A 78 11.74 -28.59 17.11
C LEU A 78 12.32 -27.16 17.10
N LEU A 79 12.42 -26.50 18.26
CA LEU A 79 12.98 -25.15 18.38
C LEU A 79 14.49 -25.14 18.67
N ALA A 80 15.11 -26.30 18.94
CA ALA A 80 16.55 -26.42 19.09
C ALA A 80 17.20 -26.87 17.76
N SER A 81 18.03 -26.00 17.18
CA SER A 81 18.92 -26.19 16.01
C SER A 81 18.34 -25.99 14.59
N ARG A 82 17.47 -25.00 14.36
CA ARG A 82 17.25 -24.52 12.99
C ARG A 82 18.43 -23.64 12.58
N VAL A 83 19.30 -24.17 11.73
CA VAL A 83 20.36 -23.39 11.08
C VAL A 83 19.70 -22.42 10.08
N PRO A 84 20.05 -21.13 10.08
CA PRO A 84 19.51 -20.19 9.11
C PRO A 84 19.76 -20.66 7.66
N PRO A 85 18.84 -20.40 6.71
CA PRO A 85 19.01 -20.80 5.31
C PRO A 85 20.33 -20.28 4.72
N GLN A 86 21.11 -21.21 4.17
CA GLN A 86 22.44 -20.96 3.61
C GLN A 86 22.76 -21.97 2.52
N ASN A 87 23.67 -21.59 1.62
CA ASN A 87 24.28 -22.50 0.66
C ASN A 87 25.76 -22.15 0.49
N LEU A 88 26.61 -22.78 1.31
CA LEU A 88 28.04 -22.50 1.35
C LEU A 88 28.76 -22.91 0.05
N ASP A 89 28.25 -23.93 -0.65
CA ASP A 89 28.81 -24.37 -1.94
C ASP A 89 28.55 -23.32 -3.02
N ALA A 90 27.37 -22.69 -3.02
CA ALA A 90 27.06 -21.58 -3.92
C ALA A 90 27.92 -20.34 -3.61
N GLU A 91 28.11 -20.00 -2.34
CA GLU A 91 29.01 -18.91 -1.94
C GLU A 91 30.45 -19.17 -2.40
N ALA A 92 30.96 -20.39 -2.18
CA ALA A 92 32.30 -20.76 -2.58
C ALA A 92 32.48 -20.75 -4.11
N SER A 93 31.50 -21.31 -4.84
CA SER A 93 31.49 -21.34 -6.30
C SER A 93 31.38 -19.95 -6.92
N LEU A 94 30.65 -19.02 -6.29
CA LEU A 94 30.55 -17.64 -6.77
C LEU A 94 31.89 -16.92 -6.58
N LEU A 95 32.47 -16.97 -5.38
CA LEU A 95 33.73 -16.29 -5.08
C LEU A 95 34.87 -16.84 -5.94
N GLY A 96 34.95 -18.14 -6.13
CA GLY A 96 35.96 -18.71 -7.02
C GLY A 96 35.72 -18.34 -8.49
N ALA A 97 34.47 -18.23 -8.95
CA ALA A 97 34.16 -17.71 -10.28
C ALA A 97 34.64 -16.26 -10.46
N MET A 98 34.43 -15.43 -9.44
CA MET A 98 34.89 -14.04 -9.40
C MET A 98 36.43 -13.93 -9.39
N LEU A 99 37.14 -14.84 -8.71
CA LEU A 99 38.61 -14.91 -8.72
C LEU A 99 39.20 -15.39 -10.05
N LEU A 100 38.39 -16.00 -10.91
CA LEU A 100 38.81 -16.55 -12.21
C LEU A 100 38.42 -15.66 -13.40
N SER A 101 37.33 -14.91 -13.29
CA SER A 101 36.78 -14.12 -14.39
C SER A 101 36.26 -12.77 -13.93
N ARG A 102 36.67 -11.73 -14.66
CA ARG A 102 36.18 -10.37 -14.47
C ARG A 102 34.68 -10.24 -14.76
N ASP A 103 34.17 -10.97 -15.75
CA ASP A 103 32.75 -10.93 -16.11
C ASP A 103 31.88 -11.51 -14.99
N ALA A 104 32.38 -12.54 -14.29
CA ALA A 104 31.69 -13.13 -13.14
C ALA A 104 31.59 -12.13 -11.96
N ILE A 105 32.53 -11.21 -11.82
CA ILE A 105 32.46 -10.12 -10.82
C ILE A 105 31.32 -9.16 -11.17
N ALA A 106 31.20 -8.77 -12.45
CA ALA A 106 30.13 -7.90 -12.91
C ALA A 106 28.75 -8.53 -12.69
N ASP A 107 28.57 -9.79 -13.11
CA ASP A 107 27.33 -10.55 -12.91
C ASP A 107 26.94 -10.71 -11.43
N ALA A 108 27.93 -10.86 -10.54
CA ALA A 108 27.70 -11.00 -9.11
C ALA A 108 27.24 -9.69 -8.46
N LEU A 109 27.88 -8.57 -8.83
CA LEU A 109 27.58 -7.24 -8.32
C LEU A 109 26.14 -6.78 -8.62
N GLU A 110 25.54 -7.27 -9.70
CA GLU A 110 24.14 -6.97 -10.05
C GLU A 110 23.13 -7.63 -9.10
N VAL A 111 23.53 -8.72 -8.41
CA VAL A 111 22.59 -9.61 -7.71
C VAL A 111 22.84 -9.66 -6.21
N VAL A 112 24.11 -9.60 -5.78
CA VAL A 112 24.48 -9.79 -4.36
C VAL A 112 25.37 -8.68 -3.80
N ALA A 113 25.23 -8.44 -2.49
CA ALA A 113 26.09 -7.58 -1.68
C ALA A 113 26.82 -8.41 -0.61
N ALA A 114 27.83 -7.82 0.04
CA ALA A 114 28.63 -8.51 1.05
C ALA A 114 27.78 -9.07 2.22
N GLU A 115 26.73 -8.34 2.61
CA GLU A 115 25.76 -8.72 3.65
C GLU A 115 24.89 -9.94 3.28
N HIS A 116 24.82 -10.30 2.00
CA HIS A 116 24.07 -11.48 1.55
C HIS A 116 24.81 -12.79 1.78
N PHE A 117 26.11 -12.76 2.12
CA PHE A 117 26.85 -13.98 2.46
C PHE A 117 26.54 -14.41 3.89
N TYR A 118 26.29 -15.70 4.09
CA TYR A 118 26.09 -16.26 5.42
C TYR A 118 27.40 -16.33 6.20
N LYS A 119 28.51 -16.71 5.52
CA LYS A 119 29.82 -16.85 6.16
C LYS A 119 30.55 -15.50 6.14
N PRO A 120 30.92 -14.92 7.30
CA PRO A 120 31.63 -13.64 7.34
C PRO A 120 32.94 -13.62 6.55
N SER A 121 33.67 -14.74 6.54
CA SER A 121 34.89 -14.86 5.74
C SER A 121 34.62 -14.70 4.23
N HIS A 122 33.50 -15.21 3.73
CA HIS A 122 33.12 -15.05 2.33
C HIS A 122 32.70 -13.61 2.03
N ALA A 123 31.99 -12.96 2.95
CA ALA A 123 31.64 -11.54 2.85
C ALA A 123 32.88 -10.65 2.69
N HIS A 124 33.91 -10.86 3.52
CA HIS A 124 35.17 -10.11 3.43
C HIS A 124 35.93 -10.36 2.12
N VAL A 125 35.94 -11.59 1.63
CA VAL A 125 36.55 -11.92 0.33
C VAL A 125 35.79 -11.23 -0.80
N PHE A 126 34.45 -11.26 -0.77
CA PHE A 126 33.61 -10.54 -1.74
C PHE A 126 33.91 -9.04 -1.75
N GLU A 127 33.96 -8.42 -0.58
CA GLU A 127 34.23 -6.99 -0.42
C GLU A 127 35.63 -6.61 -0.97
N ALA A 128 36.65 -7.42 -0.68
CA ALA A 128 38.00 -7.22 -1.22
C ALA A 128 38.02 -7.33 -2.76
N ILE A 129 37.34 -8.33 -3.34
CA ILE A 129 37.21 -8.49 -4.80
C ILE A 129 36.51 -7.26 -5.41
N CYS A 130 35.42 -6.80 -4.81
CA CYS A 130 34.68 -5.63 -5.28
C CYS A 130 35.51 -4.34 -5.20
N GLY A 131 36.30 -4.18 -4.13
CA GLY A 131 37.22 -3.06 -3.96
C GLY A 131 38.28 -3.01 -5.05
N LEU A 132 38.93 -4.13 -5.34
CA LEU A 132 39.92 -4.25 -6.42
C LEU A 132 39.29 -4.00 -7.80
N TYR A 133 38.12 -4.59 -8.05
CA TYR A 133 37.37 -4.38 -9.30
C TYR A 133 37.01 -2.91 -9.53
N SER A 134 36.58 -2.21 -8.47
CA SER A 134 36.25 -0.77 -8.51
C SER A 134 37.48 0.10 -8.73
N ALA A 135 38.65 -0.32 -8.24
CA ALA A 135 39.93 0.32 -8.51
C ALA A 135 40.49 0.00 -9.91
N GLY A 136 39.84 -0.88 -10.67
CA GLY A 136 40.30 -1.34 -11.98
C GLY A 136 41.46 -2.33 -11.91
N GLU A 137 41.73 -2.89 -10.74
CA GLU A 137 42.78 -3.88 -10.50
C GLU A 137 42.24 -5.31 -10.72
N PRO A 138 43.07 -6.25 -11.22
CA PRO A 138 42.67 -7.65 -11.37
C PRO A 138 42.45 -8.26 -9.99
N ALA A 139 41.31 -8.95 -9.80
CA ALA A 139 41.00 -9.67 -8.57
C ALA A 139 41.33 -11.16 -8.74
N ASP A 140 42.54 -11.54 -8.36
CA ASP A 140 43.01 -12.92 -8.32
C ASP A 140 43.40 -13.31 -6.89
N PRO A 141 43.69 -14.59 -6.59
CA PRO A 141 44.02 -15.00 -5.22
C PRO A 141 45.21 -14.25 -4.59
N VAL A 142 46.15 -13.75 -5.39
CA VAL A 142 47.33 -13.02 -4.90
C VAL A 142 46.96 -11.59 -4.57
N THR A 143 46.29 -10.88 -5.48
CA THR A 143 45.89 -9.48 -5.26
C THR A 143 44.85 -9.36 -4.16
N VAL A 144 43.91 -10.31 -4.07
CA VAL A 144 42.91 -10.37 -3.00
C VAL A 144 43.58 -10.68 -1.65
N ALA A 145 44.57 -11.57 -1.60
CA ALA A 145 45.33 -11.82 -0.37
C ALA A 145 46.07 -10.56 0.10
N GLU A 146 46.67 -9.79 -0.81
CA GLU A 146 47.35 -8.54 -0.47
C GLU A 146 46.36 -7.50 0.06
N ALA A 147 45.20 -7.34 -0.59
CA ALA A 147 44.14 -6.42 -0.15
C ALA A 147 43.65 -6.77 1.27
N LEU A 148 43.43 -8.07 1.54
CA LEU A 148 43.01 -8.58 2.85
C LEU A 148 44.11 -8.49 3.92
N THR A 149 45.37 -8.57 3.51
CA THR A 149 46.51 -8.35 4.41
C THR A 149 46.56 -6.89 4.85
N ARG A 150 46.37 -5.97 3.91
CA ARG A 150 46.35 -4.52 4.16
C ARG A 150 45.23 -4.11 5.11
N SER A 151 44.09 -4.80 5.07
CA SER A 151 42.97 -4.58 5.99
C SER A 151 43.08 -5.37 7.30
N GLY A 152 44.12 -6.21 7.48
CA GLY A 152 44.30 -7.03 8.70
C GLY A 152 43.29 -8.16 8.85
N LEU A 153 42.62 -8.57 7.77
CA LEU A 153 41.56 -9.58 7.76
C LEU A 153 42.04 -10.95 7.24
N LEU A 154 43.19 -11.03 6.55
CA LEU A 154 43.66 -12.28 5.91
C LEU A 154 43.78 -13.47 6.89
N ASP A 155 44.34 -13.25 8.07
CA ASP A 155 44.48 -14.31 9.07
C ASP A 155 43.13 -14.75 9.65
N GLN A 156 42.17 -13.81 9.76
CA GLN A 156 40.83 -14.08 10.31
C GLN A 156 39.98 -14.94 9.37
N ILE A 157 40.22 -14.86 8.06
CA ILE A 157 39.48 -15.66 7.08
C ILE A 157 40.11 -17.05 6.84
N GLY A 158 41.21 -17.39 7.49
CA GLY A 158 41.90 -18.69 7.32
C GLY A 158 43.09 -18.65 6.36
N GLY A 159 43.61 -17.47 6.04
CA GLY A 159 44.83 -17.27 5.28
C GLY A 159 44.70 -17.46 3.76
N PRO A 160 45.83 -17.43 3.03
CA PRO A 160 45.85 -17.55 1.57
C PRO A 160 45.26 -18.86 1.03
N SER A 161 45.29 -19.93 1.84
CA SER A 161 44.75 -21.25 1.48
C SER A 161 43.25 -21.20 1.17
N LEU A 162 42.47 -20.37 1.87
CA LEU A 162 41.04 -20.23 1.59
C LEU A 162 40.79 -19.75 0.16
N LEU A 163 41.58 -18.78 -0.33
CA LEU A 163 41.38 -18.22 -1.67
C LEU A 163 41.67 -19.26 -2.76
N LEU A 164 42.67 -20.12 -2.54
CA LEU A 164 42.99 -21.24 -3.43
C LEU A 164 41.89 -22.31 -3.41
N GLU A 165 41.32 -22.61 -2.24
CA GLU A 165 40.19 -23.52 -2.10
C GLU A 165 38.94 -22.99 -2.82
N LEU A 166 38.61 -21.70 -2.64
CA LEU A 166 37.50 -21.05 -3.33
C LEU A 166 37.67 -21.14 -4.86
N GLN A 167 38.88 -20.82 -5.36
CA GLN A 167 39.21 -20.93 -6.77
C GLN A 167 39.04 -22.37 -7.29
N ALA A 168 39.51 -23.37 -6.53
CA ALA A 168 39.41 -24.79 -6.91
C ALA A 168 37.96 -25.34 -6.85
N SER A 169 37.11 -24.74 -6.02
CA SER A 169 35.73 -25.19 -5.82
C SER A 169 34.76 -24.81 -6.96
N THR A 170 35.20 -23.98 -7.92
CA THR A 170 34.33 -23.43 -8.97
C THR A 170 34.17 -24.37 -10.15
N PRO A 171 32.95 -24.89 -10.43
CA PRO A 171 32.74 -25.81 -11.54
C PRO A 171 32.73 -25.10 -12.90
N ALA A 172 32.18 -23.87 -12.97
CA ALA A 172 32.10 -23.07 -14.18
C ALA A 172 31.90 -21.59 -13.85
N THR A 173 32.73 -20.71 -14.43
CA THR A 173 32.65 -19.25 -14.25
C THR A 173 31.40 -18.64 -14.86
N SER A 174 30.89 -19.21 -15.95
CA SER A 174 29.67 -18.76 -16.66
C SER A 174 28.36 -18.96 -15.88
N SER A 175 28.41 -19.62 -14.71
CA SER A 175 27.24 -19.82 -13.85
C SER A 175 27.20 -18.85 -12.66
N ALA A 176 28.05 -17.82 -12.62
CA ALA A 176 28.13 -16.84 -11.54
C ALA A 176 26.76 -16.25 -11.17
N SER A 177 25.97 -15.78 -12.15
CA SER A 177 24.64 -15.20 -11.87
C SER A 177 23.67 -16.19 -11.23
N LYS A 178 23.79 -17.51 -11.53
CA LYS A 178 22.97 -18.54 -10.89
C LYS A 178 23.34 -18.73 -9.42
N TYR A 179 24.64 -18.79 -9.12
CA TYR A 179 25.11 -18.91 -7.73
C TYR A 179 24.77 -17.66 -6.92
N ALA A 180 24.95 -16.46 -7.50
CA ALA A 180 24.56 -15.19 -6.90
C ALA A 180 23.06 -15.17 -6.55
N ARG A 181 22.21 -15.65 -7.46
CA ARG A 181 20.78 -15.76 -7.20
C ARG A 181 20.44 -16.72 -6.06
N ILE A 182 21.12 -17.87 -5.97
CA ILE A 182 20.93 -18.81 -4.84
C ILE A 182 21.29 -18.13 -3.50
N ILE A 183 22.40 -17.40 -3.46
CA ILE A 183 22.84 -16.67 -2.26
C ILE A 183 21.83 -15.59 -1.90
N GLN A 184 21.35 -14.82 -2.88
CA GLN A 184 20.31 -13.80 -2.68
C GLN A 184 19.02 -14.41 -2.13
N GLU A 185 18.52 -15.51 -2.72
CA GLU A 185 17.32 -16.20 -2.25
C GLU A 185 17.46 -16.63 -0.77
N HIS A 186 18.61 -17.19 -0.39
CA HIS A 186 18.88 -17.52 1.01
C HIS A 186 19.03 -16.28 1.90
N ALA A 187 19.64 -15.20 1.42
CA ALA A 187 19.74 -13.94 2.15
C ALA A 187 18.37 -13.32 2.41
N THR A 188 17.47 -13.32 1.42
CA THR A 188 16.08 -12.88 1.58
C THR A 188 15.35 -13.74 2.63
N LEU A 189 15.54 -15.06 2.62
CA LEU A 189 14.95 -15.93 3.64
C LEU A 189 15.52 -15.65 5.04
N ARG A 190 16.81 -15.34 5.16
CA ARG A 190 17.40 -14.92 6.45
C ARG A 190 16.86 -13.57 6.91
N GLY A 191 16.72 -12.61 6.01
CA GLY A 191 16.09 -11.32 6.28
C GLY A 191 14.64 -11.49 6.77
N LEU A 192 13.88 -12.38 6.15
CA LEU A 192 12.51 -12.70 6.57
C LEU A 192 12.47 -13.29 7.99
N ILE A 193 13.41 -14.18 8.34
CA ILE A 193 13.52 -14.73 9.70
C ILE A 193 13.88 -13.62 10.70
N GLY A 194 14.80 -12.72 10.33
CA GLY A 194 15.17 -11.55 11.13
C GLY A 194 13.96 -10.65 11.41
N ALA A 195 13.24 -10.26 10.36
CA ALA A 195 12.01 -9.47 10.47
C ALA A 195 10.96 -10.18 11.34
N ALA A 196 10.76 -11.49 11.18
CA ALA A 196 9.81 -12.25 11.99
C ALA A 196 10.18 -12.25 13.48
N ASN A 197 11.47 -12.35 13.82
CA ASN A 197 11.93 -12.27 15.21
C ASN A 197 11.70 -10.87 15.78
N GLU A 198 12.01 -9.83 15.02
CA GLU A 198 11.82 -8.44 15.46
C GLU A 198 10.32 -8.10 15.65
N ILE A 199 9.45 -8.59 14.76
CA ILE A 199 7.99 -8.50 14.92
C ILE A 199 7.52 -9.22 16.19
N ALA A 200 8.10 -10.38 16.49
CA ALA A 200 7.78 -11.11 17.71
C ALA A 200 8.19 -10.32 18.97
N GLU A 201 9.38 -9.69 18.96
CA GLU A 201 9.84 -8.82 20.03
C GLU A 201 8.92 -7.60 20.24
N ILE A 202 8.48 -6.95 19.15
CA ILE A 202 7.48 -5.87 19.20
C ILE A 202 6.20 -6.36 19.88
N GLY A 203 5.70 -7.55 19.52
CA GLY A 203 4.49 -8.12 20.10
C GLY A 203 4.62 -8.44 21.60
N TYR A 204 5.75 -8.99 22.03
CA TYR A 204 6.02 -9.27 23.44
C TYR A 204 6.23 -7.99 24.27
N GLY A 205 6.72 -6.92 23.64
CA GLY A 205 6.94 -5.61 24.26
C GLY A 205 5.67 -4.90 24.74
N ARG A 206 4.48 -5.37 24.36
CA ARG A 206 3.16 -4.78 24.72
C ARG A 206 3.13 -3.25 24.49
N PRO A 207 3.28 -2.81 23.23
CA PRO A 207 3.35 -1.39 22.91
C PRO A 207 2.04 -0.67 23.25
N ASP A 208 2.15 0.56 23.77
CA ASP A 208 1.00 1.42 24.11
C ASP A 208 0.21 1.83 22.85
N ASP A 209 0.89 1.93 21.70
CA ASP A 209 0.30 2.22 20.40
C ASP A 209 0.38 0.98 19.49
N VAL A 210 -0.72 0.21 19.50
CA VAL A 210 -0.85 -1.02 18.70
C VAL A 210 -0.83 -0.72 17.20
N VAL A 211 -1.34 0.43 16.76
CA VAL A 211 -1.38 0.80 15.33
C VAL A 211 0.04 1.02 14.82
N LYS A 212 0.84 1.78 15.57
CA LYS A 212 2.24 2.02 15.24
C LYS A 212 3.06 0.72 15.24
N ALA A 213 2.78 -0.21 16.15
CA ALA A 213 3.44 -1.51 16.18
C ALA A 213 3.15 -2.36 14.94
N VAL A 214 1.90 -2.31 14.44
CA VAL A 214 1.51 -2.97 13.19
C VAL A 214 2.22 -2.31 11.99
N ASP A 215 2.25 -0.97 11.93
CA ASP A 215 2.97 -0.24 10.87
C ASP A 215 4.48 -0.58 10.85
N GLU A 216 5.10 -0.71 12.02
CA GLU A 216 6.52 -1.09 12.15
C GLU A 216 6.75 -2.51 11.63
N ALA A 217 5.88 -3.46 12.00
CA ALA A 217 5.91 -4.81 11.47
C ALA A 217 5.76 -4.86 9.95
N GLU A 218 4.84 -4.07 9.38
CA GLU A 218 4.68 -3.96 7.93
C GLU A 218 5.95 -3.43 7.25
N ASN A 219 6.61 -2.43 7.84
CA ASN A 219 7.85 -1.88 7.31
C ASN A 219 8.99 -2.91 7.31
N LEU A 220 9.11 -3.71 8.37
CA LEU A 220 10.13 -4.77 8.46
C LEU A 220 9.95 -5.82 7.36
N VAL A 221 8.71 -6.29 7.14
CA VAL A 221 8.42 -7.23 6.05
C VAL A 221 8.67 -6.60 4.68
N PHE A 222 8.34 -5.32 4.53
CA PHE A 222 8.54 -4.60 3.27
C PHE A 222 10.02 -4.43 2.91
N GLN A 223 10.89 -4.13 3.87
CA GLN A 223 12.33 -4.00 3.63
C GLN A 223 12.95 -5.30 3.09
N VAL A 224 12.51 -6.46 3.58
CA VAL A 224 12.94 -7.77 3.08
C VAL A 224 12.60 -7.95 1.59
N GLY A 225 11.51 -7.33 1.12
CA GLY A 225 11.08 -7.38 -0.28
C GLY A 225 11.82 -6.41 -1.21
N GLN A 226 12.54 -5.41 -0.69
CA GLN A 226 13.18 -4.35 -1.48
C GLN A 226 14.61 -4.65 -1.94
N GLY A 227 15.14 -5.87 -1.75
CA GLY A 227 16.53 -6.25 -2.08
C GLY A 227 16.95 -6.21 -3.56
N ARG A 228 16.34 -5.35 -4.40
CA ARG A 228 16.75 -5.04 -5.77
C ARG A 228 17.09 -3.57 -5.89
N VAL A 229 18.38 -3.26 -5.86
CA VAL A 229 18.89 -2.10 -6.60
C VAL A 229 18.96 -2.52 -8.06
N THR A 230 17.89 -2.27 -8.83
CA THR A 230 17.97 -2.41 -10.29
C THR A 230 18.87 -1.31 -10.83
N ASP A 231 19.93 -1.66 -11.55
CA ASP A 231 20.70 -0.70 -12.33
C ASP A 231 19.74 -0.02 -13.32
N SER A 232 19.55 1.29 -13.14
CA SER A 232 18.60 2.11 -13.90
C SER A 232 19.33 3.04 -14.87
N MET A 233 20.65 2.90 -15.00
CA MET A 233 21.44 3.68 -15.92
C MET A 233 21.33 3.08 -17.32
N ALA A 234 20.83 3.88 -18.27
CA ALA A 234 20.83 3.55 -19.69
C ALA A 234 21.74 4.53 -20.44
N LYS A 235 22.46 4.06 -21.46
CA LYS A 235 23.24 4.96 -22.33
C LYS A 235 22.28 5.84 -23.14
N MET A 236 22.61 7.11 -23.29
CA MET A 236 21.80 8.06 -24.05
C MET A 236 21.54 7.59 -25.48
N SER A 237 22.51 6.92 -26.13
CA SER A 237 22.35 6.33 -27.47
C SER A 237 21.18 5.35 -27.56
N ASP A 238 21.02 4.53 -26.54
CA ASP A 238 20.05 3.44 -26.51
C ASP A 238 18.65 4.02 -26.25
N LEU A 239 18.57 5.03 -25.38
CA LEU A 239 17.36 5.81 -25.13
C LEU A 239 16.91 6.63 -26.36
N LEU A 240 17.85 7.22 -27.11
CA LEU A 240 17.54 8.00 -28.31
C LEU A 240 16.96 7.11 -29.41
N SER A 241 17.53 5.91 -29.59
CA SER A 241 17.03 4.93 -30.57
C SER A 241 15.60 4.52 -30.22
N ALA A 242 15.35 4.11 -28.97
CA ALA A 242 14.01 3.75 -28.51
C ALA A 242 12.99 4.92 -28.59
N ASN A 243 13.44 6.17 -28.41
CA ASN A 243 12.57 7.33 -28.57
C ASN A 243 12.23 7.62 -30.03
N LEU A 244 13.17 7.40 -30.96
CA LEU A 244 12.91 7.56 -32.40
C LEU A 244 11.87 6.55 -32.86
N ASP A 245 12.03 5.27 -32.49
CA ASP A 245 11.06 4.22 -32.81
C ASP A 245 9.66 4.60 -32.27
N ARG A 246 9.58 5.12 -31.04
CA ARG A 246 8.31 5.58 -30.45
C ARG A 246 7.71 6.77 -31.19
N LEU A 247 8.53 7.69 -31.70
CA LEU A 247 8.06 8.84 -32.47
C LEU A 247 7.54 8.43 -33.84
N GLU A 248 8.19 7.48 -34.50
CA GLU A 248 7.72 6.88 -35.75
C GLU A 248 6.37 6.19 -35.55
N ASP A 249 6.24 5.36 -34.51
CA ASP A 249 4.98 4.71 -34.12
C ASP A 249 3.84 5.72 -33.92
N LEU A 250 4.11 6.84 -33.25
CA LEU A 250 3.12 7.89 -33.01
C LEU A 250 2.74 8.63 -34.30
N PHE A 251 3.73 8.88 -35.16
CA PHE A 251 3.51 9.51 -36.46
C PHE A 251 2.65 8.63 -37.37
N GLU A 252 2.90 7.32 -37.39
CA GLU A 252 2.15 6.35 -38.20
C GLU A 252 0.70 6.18 -37.74
N ARG A 253 0.45 6.19 -36.41
CA ARG A 253 -0.91 6.05 -35.85
C ARG A 253 -1.78 7.28 -36.12
N GLY A 254 -1.17 8.45 -36.33
CA GLY A 254 -1.90 9.71 -36.55
C GLY A 254 -2.78 10.13 -35.37
N GLU A 255 -2.56 9.54 -34.19
CA GLU A 255 -3.33 9.82 -32.98
C GLU A 255 -2.87 11.13 -32.34
N THR A 256 -3.81 12.03 -32.08
CA THR A 256 -3.55 13.30 -31.39
C THR A 256 -3.40 13.13 -29.87
N ILE A 257 -3.92 12.03 -29.31
CA ILE A 257 -3.90 11.73 -27.87
C ILE A 257 -2.98 10.53 -27.66
N THR A 258 -1.82 10.76 -27.02
CA THR A 258 -0.77 9.73 -26.86
C THR A 258 -0.84 8.97 -25.54
N GLY A 259 -1.60 9.48 -24.57
CA GLY A 259 -1.89 8.83 -23.29
C GLY A 259 -3.33 8.32 -23.20
N THR A 260 -3.75 7.87 -22.01
CA THR A 260 -5.13 7.42 -21.77
C THR A 260 -6.10 8.62 -21.83
N PRO A 261 -7.07 8.67 -22.75
CA PRO A 261 -8.01 9.79 -22.85
C PRO A 261 -8.93 9.86 -21.62
N THR A 262 -9.12 11.07 -21.11
CA THR A 262 -9.99 11.36 -19.96
C THR A 262 -11.46 11.42 -20.33
N GLY A 263 -11.77 11.67 -21.61
CA GLY A 263 -13.13 11.91 -22.10
C GLY A 263 -13.56 13.37 -22.03
N TYR A 264 -12.65 14.28 -21.69
CA TYR A 264 -12.84 15.72 -21.76
C TYR A 264 -11.91 16.27 -22.85
N ASP A 265 -12.47 16.58 -24.02
CA ASP A 265 -11.69 16.91 -25.22
C ASP A 265 -10.65 18.03 -24.99
N ASP A 266 -11.06 19.12 -24.34
CA ASP A 266 -10.17 20.25 -24.03
C ASP A 266 -9.00 19.83 -23.11
N LEU A 267 -9.27 18.94 -22.16
CA LEU A 267 -8.26 18.43 -21.24
C LEU A 267 -7.31 17.46 -21.93
N ASP A 268 -7.86 16.58 -22.77
CA ASP A 268 -7.09 15.60 -23.53
C ASP A 268 -6.21 16.28 -24.58
N GLN A 269 -6.66 17.36 -25.21
CA GLN A 269 -5.83 18.19 -26.08
C GLN A 269 -4.68 18.87 -25.32
N THR A 270 -4.95 19.33 -24.10
CA THR A 270 -3.95 20.03 -23.29
C THR A 270 -2.88 19.07 -22.73
N LEU A 271 -3.30 17.88 -22.30
CA LEU A 271 -2.41 16.89 -21.68
C LEU A 271 -1.85 15.85 -22.65
N SER A 272 -2.41 15.79 -23.87
CA SER A 272 -2.30 14.65 -24.77
C SER A 272 -2.75 13.34 -24.10
N GLY A 273 -3.80 13.43 -23.28
CA GLY A 273 -4.29 12.34 -22.42
C GLY A 273 -3.44 12.12 -21.15
N LEU A 274 -3.88 11.19 -20.31
CA LEU A 274 -3.17 10.78 -19.10
C LEU A 274 -1.99 9.89 -19.46
N GLN A 275 -0.79 10.44 -19.34
CA GLN A 275 0.44 9.75 -19.67
C GLN A 275 0.81 8.69 -18.63
N ASP A 276 1.28 7.53 -19.11
CA ASP A 276 1.79 6.44 -18.27
C ASP A 276 2.94 6.93 -17.36
N GLU A 277 3.15 6.23 -16.25
CA GLU A 277 4.17 6.52 -15.24
C GLU A 277 4.04 7.87 -14.51
N ASN A 278 3.02 8.68 -14.84
CA ASN A 278 2.79 9.97 -14.21
C ASN A 278 1.82 9.90 -13.03
N LEU A 279 2.13 10.72 -12.03
CA LEU A 279 1.21 11.08 -10.96
C LEU A 279 0.57 12.42 -11.32
N ILE A 280 -0.76 12.45 -11.44
CA ILE A 280 -1.55 13.64 -11.71
C ILE A 280 -2.29 14.00 -10.42
N ILE A 281 -2.11 15.22 -9.91
CA ILE A 281 -2.81 15.68 -8.70
C ILE A 281 -3.89 16.68 -9.06
N VAL A 282 -5.12 16.39 -8.64
CA VAL A 282 -6.29 17.23 -8.82
C VAL A 282 -6.68 17.87 -7.50
N GLY A 283 -6.50 19.19 -7.42
CA GLY A 283 -6.89 20.00 -6.27
C GLY A 283 -8.25 20.65 -6.49
N ALA A 284 -9.21 20.41 -5.60
CA ALA A 284 -10.53 21.05 -5.64
C ALA A 284 -11.05 21.37 -4.23
N ARG A 285 -11.87 22.42 -4.09
CA ARG A 285 -12.53 22.71 -2.79
C ARG A 285 -13.64 21.67 -2.53
N PRO A 286 -14.04 21.46 -1.26
CA PRO A 286 -15.21 20.66 -0.93
C PRO A 286 -16.44 21.09 -1.74
N ALA A 287 -17.29 20.11 -2.09
CA ALA A 287 -18.51 20.29 -2.90
C ALA A 287 -18.31 20.84 -4.33
N MET A 288 -17.09 20.96 -4.86
CA MET A 288 -16.84 21.41 -6.25
C MET A 288 -16.89 20.28 -7.30
N GLY A 289 -17.42 19.10 -6.96
CA GLY A 289 -17.58 18.00 -7.91
C GLY A 289 -16.33 17.16 -8.16
N LYS A 290 -15.39 17.12 -7.19
CA LYS A 290 -14.13 16.36 -7.26
C LYS A 290 -14.34 14.87 -7.58
N THR A 291 -15.21 14.19 -6.81
CA THR A 291 -15.57 12.80 -7.05
C THR A 291 -16.31 12.61 -8.36
N SER A 292 -17.20 13.54 -8.74
CA SER A 292 -17.90 13.45 -10.03
C SER A 292 -16.92 13.51 -11.20
N PHE A 293 -15.88 14.36 -11.11
CA PHE A 293 -14.81 14.42 -12.10
C PHE A 293 -13.97 13.13 -12.12
N ALA A 294 -13.62 12.59 -10.95
CA ALA A 294 -12.92 11.32 -10.81
C ALA A 294 -13.68 10.17 -11.49
N LEU A 295 -14.97 10.04 -11.18
CA LEU A 295 -15.85 9.02 -11.75
C LEU A 295 -16.13 9.25 -13.24
N GLY A 296 -16.14 10.49 -13.71
CA GLY A 296 -16.22 10.82 -15.13
C GLY A 296 -15.06 10.24 -15.92
N ILE A 297 -13.83 10.45 -15.44
CA ILE A 297 -12.61 9.84 -16.01
C ILE A 297 -12.72 8.31 -15.95
N ALA A 298 -13.03 7.75 -14.77
CA ALA A 298 -13.12 6.30 -14.60
C ALA A 298 -14.14 5.65 -15.55
N SER A 299 -15.30 6.29 -15.73
CA SER A 299 -16.36 5.83 -16.61
C SER A 299 -15.95 5.93 -18.07
N HIS A 300 -15.27 7.01 -18.49
CA HIS A 300 -14.80 7.11 -19.87
C HIS A 300 -13.75 6.03 -20.17
N VAL A 301 -12.74 5.89 -19.32
CA VAL A 301 -11.66 4.90 -19.52
C VAL A 301 -12.20 3.47 -19.46
N GLY A 302 -13.02 3.15 -18.47
CA GLY A 302 -13.59 1.81 -18.31
C GLY A 302 -14.66 1.46 -19.34
N ILE A 303 -15.61 2.36 -19.63
CA ILE A 303 -16.76 2.04 -20.50
C ILE A 303 -16.48 2.31 -21.97
N ARG A 304 -15.82 3.43 -22.30
CA ARG A 304 -15.62 3.86 -23.69
C ARG A 304 -14.33 3.33 -24.29
N GLN A 305 -13.23 3.34 -23.51
CA GLN A 305 -11.94 2.81 -23.95
C GLN A 305 -11.77 1.32 -23.65
N ALA A 306 -12.67 0.73 -22.84
CA ALA A 306 -12.60 -0.66 -22.39
C ALA A 306 -11.25 -1.01 -21.72
N LEU A 307 -10.62 -0.03 -21.06
CA LEU A 307 -9.33 -0.22 -20.38
C LEU A 307 -9.53 -0.47 -18.89
N PRO A 308 -8.84 -1.48 -18.30
CA PRO A 308 -8.93 -1.77 -16.88
C PRO A 308 -8.65 -0.56 -15.98
N THR A 309 -9.63 -0.20 -15.15
CA THR A 309 -9.57 1.00 -14.29
C THR A 309 -9.83 0.62 -12.84
N VAL A 310 -9.06 1.17 -11.90
CA VAL A 310 -9.30 0.96 -10.47
C VAL A 310 -9.49 2.28 -9.74
N VAL A 311 -10.51 2.35 -8.89
CA VAL A 311 -10.85 3.51 -8.06
C VAL A 311 -10.72 3.10 -6.59
N PHE A 312 -9.80 3.74 -5.88
CA PHE A 312 -9.67 3.67 -4.43
C PHE A 312 -10.42 4.85 -3.83
N SER A 313 -11.48 4.54 -3.08
CA SER A 313 -12.37 5.51 -2.43
C SER A 313 -12.20 5.43 -0.93
N LEU A 314 -11.70 6.50 -0.34
CA LEU A 314 -11.41 6.56 1.09
C LEU A 314 -12.57 7.20 1.88
N GLU A 315 -13.51 7.86 1.21
CA GLU A 315 -14.63 8.58 1.82
C GLU A 315 -15.99 7.92 1.55
N MET A 316 -16.16 7.40 0.34
CA MET A 316 -17.47 6.94 -0.15
C MET A 316 -17.47 5.43 -0.38
N SER A 317 -18.60 4.80 -0.06
CA SER A 317 -18.79 3.37 -0.29
C SER A 317 -18.81 3.01 -1.78
N GLN A 318 -18.47 1.76 -2.10
CA GLN A 318 -18.56 1.23 -3.46
C GLN A 318 -20.00 1.30 -4.03
N LEU A 319 -21.01 1.17 -3.17
CA LEU A 319 -22.42 1.26 -3.57
C LEU A 319 -22.79 2.70 -3.96
N GLU A 320 -22.32 3.70 -3.21
CA GLU A 320 -22.57 5.09 -3.55
C GLU A 320 -21.87 5.50 -4.85
N LEU A 321 -20.62 5.05 -5.05
CA LEU A 321 -19.88 5.33 -6.29
C LEU A 321 -20.50 4.64 -7.51
N SER A 322 -20.87 3.36 -7.38
CA SER A 322 -21.52 2.62 -8.47
C SER A 322 -22.87 3.23 -8.86
N GLN A 323 -23.68 3.67 -7.88
CA GLN A 323 -24.91 4.39 -8.15
C GLN A 323 -24.64 5.69 -8.93
N ARG A 324 -23.62 6.47 -8.55
CA ARG A 324 -23.27 7.70 -9.27
C ARG A 324 -22.81 7.43 -10.70
N ILE A 325 -21.99 6.41 -10.93
CA ILE A 325 -21.58 5.96 -12.28
C ILE A 325 -22.82 5.57 -13.10
N LEU A 326 -23.74 4.80 -12.50
CA LEU A 326 -24.99 4.40 -13.13
C LEU A 326 -25.84 5.62 -13.52
N CYS A 327 -26.02 6.60 -12.63
CA CYS A 327 -26.72 7.85 -12.94
C CYS A 327 -26.08 8.58 -14.13
N MET A 328 -24.74 8.64 -14.16
CA MET A 328 -23.98 9.31 -15.23
C MET A 328 -24.16 8.62 -16.58
N GLU A 329 -24.06 7.29 -16.65
CA GLU A 329 -24.22 6.55 -17.91
C GLU A 329 -25.70 6.47 -18.34
N ALA A 330 -26.64 6.32 -17.40
CA ALA A 330 -28.07 6.25 -17.70
C ALA A 330 -28.67 7.62 -18.06
N ARG A 331 -28.02 8.72 -17.65
CA ARG A 331 -28.53 10.10 -17.73
C ARG A 331 -29.89 10.26 -17.04
N VAL A 332 -29.99 9.70 -15.83
CA VAL A 332 -31.17 9.79 -14.96
C VAL A 332 -30.81 10.60 -13.72
N ASP A 333 -31.76 11.40 -13.23
CA ASP A 333 -31.56 12.22 -12.05
C ASP A 333 -31.24 11.36 -10.81
N ALA A 334 -30.16 11.72 -10.11
CA ALA A 334 -29.68 10.98 -8.95
C ALA A 334 -30.68 10.99 -7.77
N THR A 335 -31.48 12.05 -7.63
CA THR A 335 -32.56 12.15 -6.63
C THR A 335 -33.68 11.17 -6.93
N ASN A 336 -34.06 11.04 -8.20
CA ASN A 336 -35.09 10.09 -8.62
C ASN A 336 -34.64 8.64 -8.36
N ILE A 337 -33.38 8.32 -8.65
CA ILE A 337 -32.81 7.00 -8.35
C ILE A 337 -32.75 6.77 -6.84
N ARG A 338 -32.28 7.75 -6.05
CA ARG A 338 -32.19 7.62 -4.58
C ARG A 338 -33.55 7.47 -3.91
N ASN A 339 -34.57 8.18 -4.40
CA ASN A 339 -35.90 8.17 -3.82
C ASN A 339 -36.80 7.06 -4.42
N GLY A 340 -36.30 6.27 -5.37
CA GLY A 340 -37.07 5.24 -6.07
C GLY A 340 -38.20 5.78 -6.98
N GLN A 341 -38.19 7.09 -7.28
CA GLN A 341 -39.20 7.77 -8.09
C GLN A 341 -38.83 7.70 -9.57
N LEU A 342 -38.87 6.49 -10.12
CA LEU A 342 -38.43 6.22 -11.49
C LEU A 342 -39.61 6.02 -12.43
N SER A 343 -39.62 6.75 -13.54
CA SER A 343 -40.57 6.50 -14.61
C SER A 343 -40.23 5.18 -15.34
N PRO A 344 -41.18 4.58 -16.08
CA PRO A 344 -40.88 3.43 -16.94
C PRO A 344 -39.76 3.70 -17.96
N GLU A 345 -39.63 4.94 -18.42
CA GLU A 345 -38.54 5.35 -19.32
C GLU A 345 -37.18 5.35 -18.61
N ASP A 346 -37.13 5.81 -17.35
CA ASP A 346 -35.91 5.79 -16.54
C ASP A 346 -35.44 4.37 -16.28
N TRP A 347 -36.37 3.45 -15.99
CA TRP A 347 -36.06 2.02 -15.87
C TRP A 347 -35.44 1.46 -17.15
N ALA A 348 -35.95 1.85 -18.32
CA ALA A 348 -35.37 1.43 -19.60
C ALA A 348 -33.96 2.00 -19.81
N LYS A 349 -33.69 3.25 -19.40
CA LYS A 349 -32.33 3.85 -19.44
C LYS A 349 -31.37 3.14 -18.49
N ILE A 350 -31.81 2.87 -17.26
CA ILE A 350 -31.03 2.20 -16.22
C ILE A 350 -30.66 0.78 -16.66
N ASN A 351 -31.60 0.01 -17.21
CA ASN A 351 -31.32 -1.34 -17.68
C ASN A 351 -30.27 -1.37 -18.80
N ARG A 352 -30.33 -0.41 -19.74
CA ARG A 352 -29.31 -0.27 -20.79
C ARG A 352 -27.94 0.10 -20.23
N ALA A 353 -27.89 1.02 -19.27
CA ALA A 353 -26.64 1.42 -18.62
C ALA A 353 -26.03 0.28 -17.80
N THR A 354 -26.86 -0.49 -17.09
CA THR A 354 -26.45 -1.65 -16.29
C THR A 354 -25.78 -2.71 -17.15
N GLY A 355 -26.32 -2.99 -18.35
CA GLY A 355 -25.68 -3.91 -19.29
C GLY A 355 -24.26 -3.49 -19.67
N LYS A 356 -24.08 -2.22 -20.05
CA LYS A 356 -22.74 -1.68 -20.39
C LYS A 356 -21.78 -1.68 -19.21
N LEU A 357 -22.28 -1.36 -18.01
CA LEU A 357 -21.48 -1.34 -16.79
C LEU A 357 -21.05 -2.73 -16.35
N GLY A 358 -21.88 -3.76 -16.60
CA GLY A 358 -21.54 -5.15 -16.30
C GLY A 358 -20.31 -5.65 -17.08
N ASP A 359 -20.12 -5.15 -18.30
CA ASP A 359 -18.97 -5.52 -19.16
C ASP A 359 -17.74 -4.61 -18.95
N ALA A 360 -17.90 -3.47 -18.28
CA ALA A 360 -16.83 -2.50 -18.12
C ALA A 360 -15.77 -2.98 -17.10
N PRO A 361 -14.47 -2.98 -17.45
CA PRO A 361 -13.40 -3.40 -16.54
C PRO A 361 -13.08 -2.30 -15.51
N ILE A 362 -14.00 -2.05 -14.59
CA ILE A 362 -13.87 -1.07 -13.49
C ILE A 362 -13.89 -1.81 -12.15
N TRP A 363 -12.87 -1.59 -11.33
CA TRP A 363 -12.79 -2.08 -9.96
C TRP A 363 -12.87 -0.91 -8.97
N ILE A 364 -13.61 -1.10 -7.88
CA ILE A 364 -13.73 -0.11 -6.80
C ILE A 364 -13.28 -0.78 -5.51
N ASP A 365 -12.50 -0.07 -4.72
CA ASP A 365 -12.10 -0.45 -3.36
C ASP A 365 -12.48 0.70 -2.43
N ASP A 366 -13.30 0.44 -1.42
CA ASP A 366 -13.84 1.46 -0.50
C ASP A 366 -13.31 1.34 0.93
N ASN A 367 -12.14 0.69 1.12
CA ASN A 367 -11.52 0.58 2.44
C ASN A 367 -11.00 1.95 2.92
N PRO A 368 -11.56 2.54 4.00
CA PRO A 368 -11.21 3.90 4.43
C PRO A 368 -9.80 4.01 5.03
N ASN A 369 -9.24 2.91 5.55
CA ASN A 369 -7.95 2.90 6.26
C ASN A 369 -6.80 2.39 5.37
N THR A 370 -6.90 2.56 4.05
CA THR A 370 -5.94 1.96 3.11
C THR A 370 -4.66 2.79 2.95
N SER A 371 -3.51 2.15 3.17
CA SER A 371 -2.18 2.74 2.99
C SER A 371 -1.73 2.74 1.52
N VAL A 372 -0.68 3.50 1.19
CA VAL A 372 -0.08 3.48 -0.16
C VAL A 372 0.41 2.08 -0.55
N MET A 373 0.88 1.30 0.43
CA MET A 373 1.37 -0.06 0.20
C MET A 373 0.24 -1.03 -0.10
N GLU A 374 -0.90 -0.89 0.58
CA GLU A 374 -2.09 -1.66 0.26
C GLU A 374 -2.63 -1.37 -1.14
N ILE A 375 -2.70 -0.08 -1.52
CA ILE A 375 -3.06 0.33 -2.89
C ILE A 375 -2.12 -0.32 -3.88
N ARG A 376 -0.81 -0.25 -3.62
CA ARG A 376 0.21 -0.86 -4.48
C ARG A 376 0.00 -2.37 -4.62
N ALA A 377 -0.22 -3.08 -3.53
CA ALA A 377 -0.43 -4.52 -3.55
C ALA A 377 -1.71 -4.90 -4.31
N LYS A 378 -2.81 -4.19 -4.08
CA LYS A 378 -4.10 -4.42 -4.76
C LYS A 378 -4.01 -4.11 -6.26
N ALA A 379 -3.49 -2.95 -6.62
CA ALA A 379 -3.34 -2.54 -8.02
C ALA A 379 -2.32 -3.40 -8.78
N GLY A 380 -1.22 -3.80 -8.12
CA GLY A 380 -0.24 -4.73 -8.69
C GLY A 380 -0.83 -6.12 -8.95
N ARG A 381 -1.59 -6.68 -7.99
CA ARG A 381 -2.31 -7.95 -8.20
C ARG A 381 -3.31 -7.84 -9.35
N LEU A 382 -4.03 -6.72 -9.46
CA LEU A 382 -4.96 -6.48 -10.56
C LEU A 382 -4.22 -6.43 -11.90
N LYS A 383 -3.15 -5.63 -12.02
CA LYS A 383 -2.30 -5.53 -13.23
C LYS A 383 -1.81 -6.91 -13.67
N SER A 384 -1.34 -7.75 -12.75
CA SER A 384 -0.90 -9.12 -13.08
C SER A 384 -2.02 -10.01 -13.63
N ARG A 385 -3.28 -9.76 -13.26
CA ARG A 385 -4.45 -10.52 -13.73
C ARG A 385 -4.98 -10.01 -15.07
N VAL A 386 -4.99 -8.70 -15.27
CA VAL A 386 -5.69 -8.06 -16.42
C VAL A 386 -4.76 -7.43 -17.45
N GLY A 387 -3.44 -7.43 -17.19
CA GLY A 387 -2.46 -6.78 -18.06
C GLY A 387 -2.40 -5.26 -17.81
N LYS A 388 -2.37 -4.48 -18.89
CA LYS A 388 -2.22 -3.01 -18.82
C LYS A 388 -3.44 -2.40 -18.12
N LEU A 389 -3.19 -1.58 -17.10
CA LEU A 389 -4.20 -0.71 -16.49
C LEU A 389 -4.31 0.58 -17.32
N GLY A 390 -5.54 1.06 -17.52
CA GLY A 390 -5.83 2.34 -18.17
C GLY A 390 -5.61 3.53 -17.24
N VAL A 391 -6.08 3.42 -15.98
CA VAL A 391 -5.86 4.44 -14.95
C VAL A 391 -6.08 3.87 -13.54
N VAL A 392 -5.31 4.39 -12.58
CA VAL A 392 -5.52 4.19 -11.14
C VAL A 392 -5.98 5.53 -10.55
N ILE A 393 -7.12 5.55 -9.86
CA ILE A 393 -7.69 6.75 -9.25
C ILE A 393 -7.73 6.59 -7.73
N VAL A 394 -7.31 7.62 -6.99
CA VAL A 394 -7.32 7.64 -5.52
C VAL A 394 -8.07 8.88 -5.03
N ASP A 395 -9.28 8.69 -4.50
CA ASP A 395 -10.18 9.73 -3.98
C ASP A 395 -10.46 9.50 -2.48
N TYR A 396 -9.87 10.21 -1.52
CA TYR A 396 -8.96 11.35 -1.61
C TYR A 396 -7.70 11.19 -0.76
N ILE A 397 -6.55 11.56 -1.32
CA ILE A 397 -5.21 11.23 -0.80
C ILE A 397 -4.99 11.67 0.65
N GLN A 398 -5.65 12.72 1.12
CA GLN A 398 -5.48 13.18 2.50
C GLN A 398 -6.09 12.23 3.55
N LEU A 399 -7.01 11.33 3.22
CA LEU A 399 -7.43 10.30 4.18
C LEU A 399 -6.45 9.15 4.31
N MET A 400 -5.46 9.09 3.43
CA MET A 400 -4.42 8.08 3.56
C MET A 400 -3.60 8.39 4.80
N THR A 401 -3.46 7.39 5.66
CA THR A 401 -2.50 7.41 6.74
C THR A 401 -1.10 7.32 6.13
N GLY A 402 -0.27 8.34 6.36
CA GLY A 402 1.18 8.20 6.21
C GLY A 402 1.80 7.61 7.47
N ARG A 403 3.10 7.32 7.44
CA ARG A 403 3.79 6.73 8.58
C ARG A 403 3.64 7.63 9.82
N SER A 404 3.26 7.03 10.93
CA SER A 404 2.89 7.64 12.22
C SER A 404 4.03 8.39 12.94
N SER A 405 5.12 8.80 12.25
CA SER A 405 6.25 9.57 12.81
C SER A 405 6.45 10.95 12.17
N ALA A 406 5.55 11.42 11.30
CA ALA A 406 5.66 12.73 10.70
C ALA A 406 5.26 13.84 11.70
N GLU A 407 6.24 14.60 12.24
CA GLU A 407 6.02 15.78 13.09
C GLU A 407 5.13 16.86 12.43
N SER A 408 4.94 16.78 11.11
CA SER A 408 4.12 17.70 10.33
C SER A 408 3.34 16.97 9.25
N ARG A 409 2.04 17.29 9.14
CA ARG A 409 1.13 16.86 8.06
C ARG A 409 1.71 17.10 6.66
N GLN A 410 2.61 18.07 6.50
CA GLN A 410 3.30 18.33 5.23
C GLN A 410 4.26 17.21 4.83
N VAL A 411 4.95 16.60 5.79
CA VAL A 411 5.88 15.48 5.56
C VAL A 411 5.08 14.26 5.14
N GLU A 412 3.98 13.98 5.83
CA GLU A 412 3.07 12.87 5.53
C GLU A 412 2.52 12.94 4.10
N VAL A 413 2.00 14.11 3.68
CA VAL A 413 1.51 14.32 2.30
C VAL A 413 2.62 14.16 1.27
N SER A 414 3.85 14.54 1.61
CA SER A 414 5.02 14.38 0.73
C SER A 414 5.40 12.91 0.56
N GLU A 415 5.37 12.11 1.64
CA GLU A 415 5.61 10.67 1.59
C GLU A 415 4.55 9.95 0.76
N ILE A 416 3.27 10.26 0.97
CA ILE A 416 2.17 9.68 0.21
C ILE A 416 2.31 10.00 -1.28
N SER A 417 2.58 11.27 -1.61
CA SER A 417 2.79 11.70 -3.00
C SER A 417 3.97 10.96 -3.65
N ARG A 418 5.09 10.79 -2.92
CA ARG A 418 6.24 10.02 -3.39
C ARG A 418 5.88 8.56 -3.62
N GLY A 419 5.17 7.93 -2.69
CA GLY A 419 4.72 6.55 -2.80
C GLY A 419 3.81 6.30 -4.00
N LEU A 420 2.86 7.21 -4.26
CA LEU A 420 1.98 7.18 -5.43
C LEU A 420 2.74 7.42 -6.75
N LYS A 421 3.78 8.27 -6.76
CA LYS A 421 4.64 8.44 -7.94
C LYS A 421 5.45 7.18 -8.23
N ILE A 422 5.98 6.52 -7.21
CA ILE A 422 6.69 5.23 -7.39
C ILE A 422 5.70 4.18 -7.92
N LEU A 423 4.48 4.13 -7.35
CA LEU A 423 3.41 3.25 -7.84
C LEU A 423 3.12 3.47 -9.33
N ALA A 424 2.99 4.71 -9.79
CA ALA A 424 2.75 5.02 -11.19
C ALA A 424 3.84 4.44 -12.11
N ARG A 425 5.11 4.55 -11.70
CA ARG A 425 6.25 3.99 -12.44
C ARG A 425 6.24 2.46 -12.46
N GLU A 426 6.03 1.82 -11.32
CA GLU A 426 5.97 0.35 -11.22
C GLU A 426 4.82 -0.23 -12.05
N LEU A 427 3.66 0.43 -12.02
CA LEU A 427 2.50 0.02 -12.80
C LEU A 427 2.55 0.45 -14.26
N GLN A 428 3.47 1.33 -14.66
CA GLN A 428 3.53 1.89 -16.02
C GLN A 428 2.15 2.38 -16.49
N CYS A 429 1.45 3.09 -15.60
CA CYS A 429 0.05 3.48 -15.74
C CYS A 429 -0.13 4.86 -15.10
N PRO A 430 -1.01 5.73 -15.62
CA PRO A 430 -1.32 6.99 -14.95
C PRO A 430 -1.99 6.73 -13.61
N VAL A 431 -1.53 7.46 -12.58
CA VAL A 431 -2.15 7.51 -11.26
C VAL A 431 -2.73 8.91 -11.07
N VAL A 432 -4.03 9.01 -10.83
CA VAL A 432 -4.73 10.27 -10.58
C VAL A 432 -5.12 10.35 -9.11
N GLY A 433 -4.48 11.29 -8.44
CA GLY A 433 -4.65 11.57 -7.04
C GLY A 433 -5.53 12.78 -6.80
N PHE A 434 -6.51 12.64 -5.92
CA PHE A 434 -7.49 13.68 -5.66
C PHE A 434 -7.29 14.26 -4.25
N SER A 435 -7.08 15.57 -4.13
CA SER A 435 -6.79 16.26 -2.85
C SER A 435 -7.70 17.47 -2.63
N PRO A 436 -8.31 17.65 -1.44
CA PRO A 436 -9.02 18.89 -1.13
C PRO A 436 -8.04 20.05 -0.95
N VAL A 437 -8.40 21.24 -1.44
CA VAL A 437 -7.63 22.47 -1.19
C VAL A 437 -8.35 23.36 -0.18
N VAL A 438 -7.62 23.83 0.82
CA VAL A 438 -8.11 24.87 1.73
C VAL A 438 -8.10 26.23 1.01
N PRO A 439 -9.06 27.12 1.26
CA PRO A 439 -8.99 28.48 0.77
C PRO A 439 -7.71 29.13 1.30
N TRP A 440 -6.90 29.70 0.41
CA TRP A 440 -5.87 30.64 0.84
C TRP A 440 -6.58 31.76 1.61
N ALA A 441 -6.16 32.02 2.85
CA ALA A 441 -6.62 33.20 3.57
C ALA A 441 -6.33 34.40 2.67
N ARG A 442 -7.35 35.19 2.34
CA ARG A 442 -7.16 36.46 1.66
C ARG A 442 -6.10 37.23 2.45
N GLY A 443 -4.96 37.50 1.83
CA GLY A 443 -4.03 38.49 2.37
C GLY A 443 -4.78 39.82 2.61
N PRO A 444 -4.25 40.71 3.48
CA PRO A 444 -4.89 41.98 3.79
C PRO A 444 -5.25 42.72 2.49
N ALA A 445 -6.46 43.26 2.45
CA ALA A 445 -7.15 43.77 1.27
C ALA A 445 -6.26 44.50 0.25
N GLY A 446 -6.36 44.09 -1.02
CA GLY A 446 -5.86 44.85 -2.15
C GLY A 446 -5.63 43.99 -3.38
N GLN A 447 -6.55 44.09 -4.35
CA GLN A 447 -6.53 43.47 -5.69
C GLN A 447 -6.98 42.00 -5.77
N ALA A 448 -8.30 41.82 -5.77
CA ALA A 448 -8.89 40.73 -6.55
C ALA A 448 -9.03 41.22 -8.00
N PRO A 449 -8.65 40.44 -9.03
CA PRO A 449 -9.23 40.60 -10.35
C PRO A 449 -10.68 40.15 -10.25
N ASP A 450 -11.59 41.06 -10.57
CA ASP A 450 -12.99 40.76 -10.83
C ASP A 450 -13.06 39.90 -12.09
N ASP A 451 -13.34 38.61 -11.92
CA ASP A 451 -13.73 37.70 -13.00
C ASP A 451 -14.73 36.70 -12.43
N GLY A 452 -15.94 36.75 -13.00
CA GLY A 452 -17.12 36.07 -12.52
C GLY A 452 -17.02 34.54 -12.55
N ARG A 453 -17.80 33.93 -11.65
CA ARG A 453 -18.35 32.55 -11.72
C ARG A 453 -17.59 31.58 -12.62
N SER A 454 -16.46 31.06 -12.15
CA SER A 454 -15.79 29.91 -12.75
C SER A 454 -15.31 28.95 -11.66
N THR A 455 -15.85 27.72 -11.69
CA THR A 455 -15.41 26.59 -10.88
C THR A 455 -14.04 26.14 -11.39
N ARG A 456 -12.95 26.68 -10.82
CA ARG A 456 -11.59 26.29 -11.22
C ARG A 456 -11.15 25.01 -10.50
N ILE A 457 -11.03 23.92 -11.24
CA ILE A 457 -10.21 22.75 -10.88
C ILE A 457 -8.77 23.08 -11.29
N ARG A 458 -7.80 22.99 -10.38
CA ARG A 458 -6.38 23.13 -10.72
C ARG A 458 -5.73 21.76 -10.80
N ILE A 459 -5.30 21.40 -12.01
CA ILE A 459 -4.53 20.18 -12.27
C ILE A 459 -3.06 20.57 -12.25
N HIS A 460 -2.29 19.97 -11.34
CA HIS A 460 -0.84 20.14 -11.30
C HIS A 460 -0.17 18.84 -11.73
N ARG A 461 0.75 18.94 -12.68
CA ARG A 461 1.69 17.86 -12.97
C ARG A 461 2.81 17.96 -11.93
N ALA A 462 2.88 17.00 -11.01
CA ALA A 462 3.97 16.96 -10.04
C ALA A 462 5.25 16.53 -10.77
N GLY A 463 6.17 17.48 -10.96
CA GLY A 463 7.45 17.23 -11.64
C GLY A 463 8.38 18.44 -11.59
N ARG A 464 9.18 18.52 -10.53
CA ARG A 464 10.65 18.61 -10.57
C ARG A 464 11.20 17.94 -9.32
#